data_AF-A0A8H4VN36-F1
#
_entry.id   AF-A0A8H4VN36-F1
#
_cell.length_a   1.000
_cell.length_b   1.000
_cell.length_c   1.000
_cell.angle_alpha   90.00
_cell.angle_beta   90.00
_cell.angle_gamma   90.00
#
_symmetry.space_group_name_H-M   'P 1'
#
loop_
_entity.id
_entity.type
_entity.pdbx_description
1 polymer ?
#
loop_
_entity_poly.entity_id
_entity_poly.type
_entity_poly.pdbx_seq_one_letter_code
_entity_poly.pdbx_strand_id
1 'polypeptide(L)'
;MTAQTGLPEPWGQMLMALPGDRWHPRLTPYRLCILTTTLGLGTAKAIATQKGSNVLPITLEWIAGVVLFIAFFVTGKYDLQTNDDTASHSYWSWIFRTDCMEFLWSLLSRFGYRRPSYSSGERELVSEVGEGPAVTVYRLMVSFSVVCFGLTKATLSYCGRSTSANWIEWALGTFISAVFYCVGLYENNTHNLYPWLFEHDHSTYFQPSAVAGIYVYVTLLLWAVIISSIHTWRIALNDNEPQVSVADQRAGPDAVPSAWETFHDKTNDFTVSLVFLISVLFAFAVFVFMTAMMWSEDNFSRRLLADRRPTPLRRARRWASSCVGNVFFRLVLIWEKVMGAKKQDPSIPIIAQFPWTCCMYPSSGEHRHQFSRRVY
;
A
#
# COMPACT_ATOMS: atom_id res chain seq x y z
N MET A 1 53.09 11.65 36.41
CA MET A 1 51.70 12.08 36.17
C MET A 1 51.41 11.88 34.69
N THR A 2 50.91 10.69 34.34
CA THR A 2 50.52 10.30 32.98
C THR A 2 49.00 10.28 32.94
N ALA A 3 48.41 11.24 32.24
CA ALA A 3 46.97 11.37 32.11
C ALA A 3 46.43 10.22 31.25
N GLN A 4 45.78 9.24 31.89
CA GLN A 4 44.89 8.30 31.21
C GLN A 4 43.66 9.08 30.72
N THR A 5 43.68 9.47 29.46
CA THR A 5 42.47 9.87 28.74
C THR A 5 41.62 8.62 28.53
N GLY A 6 40.77 8.32 29.50
CA GLY A 6 39.68 7.36 29.36
C GLY A 6 38.69 7.88 28.33
N LEU A 7 38.94 7.56 27.06
CA LEU A 7 37.91 7.65 26.05
C LEU A 7 36.80 6.70 26.48
N PRO A 8 35.56 7.18 26.67
CA PRO A 8 34.45 6.29 26.97
C PRO A 8 34.38 5.24 25.85
N GLU A 9 34.16 3.98 26.22
CA GLU A 9 33.97 2.86 25.30
C GLU A 9 32.48 2.67 24.92
N PRO A 10 31.84 3.48 24.06
CA PRO A 10 30.65 3.02 23.33
C PRO A 10 30.99 2.57 21.91
N TRP A 11 32.11 3.03 21.34
CA TRP A 11 32.47 2.76 19.95
C TRP A 11 33.10 1.37 19.73
N GLY A 12 33.65 0.75 20.79
CA GLY A 12 34.28 -0.57 20.74
C GLY A 12 33.28 -1.70 20.44
N GLN A 13 32.04 -1.58 20.92
CA GLN A 13 30.97 -2.55 20.63
C GLN A 13 30.36 -2.34 19.23
N MET A 14 30.36 -1.10 18.73
CA MET A 14 29.81 -0.77 17.41
C MET A 14 30.67 -1.30 16.25
N LEU A 15 31.98 -1.51 16.45
CA LEU A 15 32.90 -2.01 15.42
C LEU A 15 33.02 -3.54 15.37
N MET A 16 32.46 -4.27 16.32
CA MET A 16 32.54 -5.74 16.38
C MET A 16 31.33 -6.46 15.75
N ALA A 17 30.39 -5.73 15.14
CA ALA A 17 29.40 -6.33 14.26
C ALA A 17 30.12 -6.93 13.05
N LEU A 18 30.46 -8.21 13.15
CA LEU A 18 31.19 -8.96 12.14
C LEU A 18 30.49 -8.80 10.78
N PRO A 19 31.21 -8.65 9.66
CA PRO A 19 30.65 -8.42 8.32
C PRO A 19 29.74 -9.52 7.74
N GLY A 20 29.20 -10.43 8.56
CA GLY A 20 28.44 -11.60 8.14
C GLY A 20 27.05 -11.76 8.76
N ASP A 21 26.74 -11.11 9.89
CA ASP A 21 25.45 -11.33 10.53
C ASP A 21 24.35 -10.49 9.88
N ARG A 22 23.40 -11.19 9.27
CA ARG A 22 22.22 -10.57 8.66
C ARG A 22 21.25 -10.22 9.78
N TRP A 23 20.88 -8.95 9.86
CA TRP A 23 19.84 -8.51 10.76
C TRP A 23 18.45 -8.70 10.15
N HIS A 24 17.51 -9.18 10.95
CA HIS A 24 16.10 -9.27 10.58
C HIS A 24 15.22 -8.80 11.74
N PRO A 25 14.10 -8.11 11.45
CA PRO A 25 13.19 -7.67 12.50
C PRO A 25 12.60 -8.88 13.22
N ARG A 26 12.40 -8.77 14.53
CA ARG A 26 11.78 -9.83 15.33
C ARG A 26 10.30 -9.93 14.95
N LEU A 27 9.86 -11.13 14.57
CA LEU A 27 8.45 -11.39 14.28
C LEU A 27 7.81 -11.99 15.52
N THR A 28 7.32 -11.15 16.43
CA THR A 28 6.70 -11.60 17.68
C THR A 28 5.28 -12.15 17.44
N PRO A 29 4.73 -13.02 18.31
CA PRO A 29 3.35 -13.46 18.22
C PRO A 29 2.35 -12.30 18.15
N TYR A 30 2.62 -11.21 18.88
CA TYR A 30 1.84 -9.98 18.80
C TYR A 30 1.84 -9.37 17.38
N ARG A 31 3.02 -9.16 16.79
CA ARG A 31 3.18 -8.59 15.44
C ARG A 31 2.59 -9.51 14.36
N LEU A 32 2.75 -10.82 14.53
CA LEU A 32 2.12 -11.81 13.66
C LEU A 32 0.60 -11.78 13.80
N CYS A 33 0.06 -11.58 15.00
CA CYS A 33 -1.38 -11.42 15.22
C CYS A 33 -1.93 -10.18 14.50
N ILE A 34 -1.24 -9.02 14.57
CA ILE A 34 -1.61 -7.84 13.80
C ILE A 34 -1.65 -8.15 12.31
N LEU A 35 -0.57 -8.71 11.74
CA LEU A 35 -0.50 -9.04 10.32
C LEU A 35 -1.60 -10.03 9.89
N THR A 36 -1.79 -11.11 10.64
CA THR A 36 -2.75 -12.17 10.32
C THR A 36 -4.19 -11.72 10.48
N THR A 37 -4.50 -10.90 11.50
CA THR A 37 -5.85 -10.33 11.67
C THR A 37 -6.16 -9.31 10.59
N THR A 38 -5.21 -8.42 10.23
CA THR A 38 -5.39 -7.50 9.09
C THR A 38 -5.65 -8.27 7.80
N LEU A 39 -4.82 -9.26 7.46
CA LEU A 39 -4.99 -10.08 6.26
C LEU A 39 -6.28 -10.92 6.28
N GLY A 40 -6.57 -11.55 7.42
CA GLY A 40 -7.72 -12.41 7.62
C GLY A 40 -9.04 -11.64 7.53
N LEU A 41 -9.15 -10.51 8.22
CA LEU A 41 -10.37 -9.69 8.21
C LEU A 41 -10.57 -8.98 6.88
N GLY A 42 -9.51 -8.48 6.26
CA GLY A 42 -9.57 -7.94 4.91
C GLY A 42 -10.10 -8.98 3.92
N THR A 43 -9.57 -10.20 3.96
CA THR A 43 -9.99 -11.30 3.08
C THR A 43 -11.42 -11.78 3.39
N ALA A 44 -11.77 -11.94 4.67
CA ALA A 44 -13.12 -12.31 5.08
C ALA A 44 -14.15 -11.28 4.62
N LYS A 45 -13.83 -9.99 4.74
CA LYS A 45 -14.65 -8.90 4.23
C LYS A 45 -14.84 -9.00 2.72
N ALA A 46 -13.77 -9.16 1.95
CA ALA A 46 -13.85 -9.29 0.49
C ALA A 46 -14.75 -10.47 0.05
N ILE A 47 -14.62 -11.61 0.72
CA ILE A 47 -15.46 -12.80 0.47
C ILE A 47 -16.94 -12.52 0.84
N ALA A 48 -17.18 -11.90 2.01
CA ALA A 48 -18.53 -11.57 2.46
C ALA A 48 -19.24 -10.60 1.50
N THR A 49 -18.51 -9.59 1.02
CA THR A 49 -18.98 -8.64 0.01
C THR A 49 -19.30 -9.35 -1.31
N GLN A 50 -18.44 -10.25 -1.79
CA GLN A 50 -18.70 -11.00 -3.03
C GLN A 50 -19.96 -11.87 -2.94
N LYS A 51 -20.30 -12.37 -1.75
CA LYS A 51 -21.55 -13.10 -1.50
C LYS A 51 -22.79 -12.21 -1.42
N GLY A 52 -22.66 -10.91 -1.65
CA GLY A 52 -23.78 -9.96 -1.60
C GLY A 52 -24.29 -9.66 -0.19
N SER A 53 -23.53 -9.99 0.86
CA SER A 53 -23.90 -9.64 2.23
C SER A 53 -23.52 -8.18 2.50
N ASN A 54 -24.49 -7.36 2.88
CA ASN A 54 -24.24 -5.96 3.23
C ASN A 54 -23.93 -5.77 4.72
N VAL A 55 -24.54 -6.57 5.59
CA VAL A 55 -24.39 -6.43 7.05
C VAL A 55 -23.04 -6.96 7.54
N LEU A 56 -22.62 -8.13 7.04
CA LEU A 56 -21.41 -8.79 7.52
C LEU A 56 -20.14 -7.95 7.27
N PRO A 57 -19.89 -7.38 6.07
CA PRO A 57 -18.74 -6.50 5.85
C PRO A 57 -18.72 -5.29 6.78
N ILE A 58 -19.87 -4.65 7.02
CA ILE A 58 -19.98 -3.50 7.93
C ILE A 58 -19.63 -3.92 9.36
N THR A 59 -20.15 -5.06 9.84
CA THR A 59 -19.79 -5.54 11.18
C THR A 59 -18.30 -5.88 11.31
N LEU A 60 -17.68 -6.46 10.27
CA LEU A 60 -16.25 -6.73 10.24
C LEU A 60 -15.43 -5.45 10.25
N GLU A 61 -15.87 -4.39 9.54
CA GLU A 61 -15.23 -3.07 9.59
C GLU A 61 -15.23 -2.49 11.01
N TRP A 62 -16.37 -2.54 11.71
CA TRP A 62 -16.46 -2.01 13.07
C TRP A 62 -15.59 -2.77 14.06
N ILE A 63 -15.63 -4.11 14.01
CA ILE A 63 -14.83 -4.95 14.89
C ILE A 63 -13.33 -4.74 14.61
N ALA A 64 -12.93 -4.76 13.34
CA ALA A 64 -11.54 -4.57 12.94
C ALA A 64 -11.04 -3.15 13.25
N GLY A 65 -11.81 -2.15 12.86
CA GLY A 65 -11.41 -0.75 12.88
C GLY A 65 -11.45 -0.12 14.27
N VAL A 66 -12.33 -0.57 15.17
CA VAL A 66 -12.45 0.01 16.51
C VAL A 66 -11.91 -0.95 17.56
N VAL A 67 -12.49 -2.14 17.68
CA VAL A 67 -12.18 -3.04 18.80
C VAL A 67 -10.75 -3.55 18.71
N LEU A 68 -10.37 -4.11 17.56
CA LEU A 68 -9.02 -4.65 17.37
C LEU A 68 -7.98 -3.55 17.30
N PHE A 69 -8.29 -2.42 16.66
CA PHE A 69 -7.37 -1.27 16.63
C PHE A 69 -7.05 -0.76 18.04
N ILE A 70 -8.06 -0.54 18.89
CA ILE A 70 -7.84 -0.10 20.28
C ILE A 70 -7.07 -1.16 21.05
N ALA A 71 -7.45 -2.44 20.93
CA ALA A 71 -6.74 -3.53 21.58
C ALA A 71 -5.26 -3.55 21.19
N PHE A 72 -4.96 -3.53 19.88
CA PHE A 72 -3.60 -3.52 19.37
C PHE A 72 -2.83 -2.28 19.77
N PHE A 73 -3.44 -1.10 19.72
CA PHE A 73 -2.83 0.15 20.14
C PHE A 73 -2.43 0.12 21.62
N VAL A 74 -3.32 -0.34 22.51
CA VAL A 74 -3.04 -0.48 23.93
C VAL A 74 -1.94 -1.52 24.17
N THR A 75 -2.04 -2.70 23.55
CA THR A 75 -1.00 -3.74 23.68
C THR A 75 0.35 -3.33 23.09
N GLY A 76 0.37 -2.48 22.07
CA GLY A 76 1.59 -2.00 21.43
C GLY A 76 2.44 -1.13 22.35
N LYS A 77 1.82 -0.42 23.31
CA LYS A 77 2.57 0.30 24.35
C LYS A 77 3.36 -0.65 25.26
N TYR A 78 2.87 -1.88 25.47
CA TYR A 78 3.59 -2.89 26.24
C TYR A 78 4.76 -3.50 25.44
N ASP A 79 4.66 -3.57 24.10
CA ASP A 79 5.79 -3.98 23.23
C ASP A 79 6.98 -3.02 23.39
N LEU A 80 6.71 -1.71 23.50
CA LEU A 80 7.75 -0.70 23.72
C LEU A 80 8.41 -0.82 25.10
N GLN A 81 7.63 -1.08 26.15
CA GLN A 81 8.12 -1.10 27.54
C GLN A 81 8.84 -2.39 27.92
N THR A 82 8.59 -3.51 27.23
CA THR A 82 9.18 -4.82 27.58
C THR A 82 10.66 -4.99 27.20
N ASN A 83 11.21 -4.01 26.46
CA ASN A 83 12.64 -3.92 26.18
C ASN A 83 13.46 -3.44 27.39
N ASP A 84 12.84 -2.81 28.39
CA ASP A 84 13.50 -2.53 29.67
C ASP A 84 13.59 -3.82 30.50
N ASP A 85 14.81 -4.29 30.74
CA ASP A 85 15.11 -5.51 31.50
C ASP A 85 14.58 -5.49 32.95
N THR A 86 14.19 -4.32 33.47
CA THR A 86 13.63 -4.11 34.81
C THR A 86 12.17 -4.57 34.95
N ALA A 87 11.42 -4.75 33.87
CA ALA A 87 10.01 -5.16 33.91
C ALA A 87 9.82 -6.70 33.94
N SER A 88 10.51 -7.39 34.86
CA SER A 88 10.66 -8.86 34.90
C SER A 88 9.41 -9.68 35.29
N HIS A 89 8.20 -9.11 35.44
CA HIS A 89 7.06 -9.84 36.06
C HIS A 89 5.72 -9.83 35.31
N SER A 90 5.65 -9.44 34.04
CA SER A 90 4.40 -9.59 33.29
C SER A 90 4.23 -11.01 32.73
N TYR A 91 3.17 -11.69 33.15
CA TYR A 91 2.71 -13.00 32.62
C TYR A 91 2.56 -13.00 31.09
N TRP A 92 2.41 -11.82 30.46
CA TRP A 92 2.25 -11.65 29.01
C TRP A 92 3.55 -11.38 28.25
N SER A 93 4.71 -11.32 28.93
CA SER A 93 5.99 -11.01 28.27
C SER A 93 6.35 -11.97 27.12
N TRP A 94 5.88 -13.23 27.17
CA TRP A 94 6.12 -14.20 26.11
C TRP A 94 5.56 -13.78 24.75
N ILE A 95 4.46 -13.02 24.70
CA ILE A 95 3.83 -12.61 23.42
C ILE A 95 4.67 -11.58 22.66
N PHE A 96 5.49 -10.82 23.39
CA PHE A 96 6.39 -9.79 22.87
C PHE A 96 7.84 -10.30 22.76
N ARG A 97 8.25 -11.23 23.63
CA ARG A 97 9.62 -11.78 23.64
C ARG A 97 9.79 -13.03 22.79
N THR A 98 8.76 -13.76 22.38
CA THR A 98 9.01 -14.95 21.54
C THR A 98 9.27 -14.51 20.10
N ASP A 99 10.36 -14.95 19.46
CA ASP A 99 10.54 -14.75 18.03
C ASP A 99 9.89 -15.92 17.27
N CYS A 100 8.79 -15.67 16.55
CA CYS A 100 8.08 -16.69 15.78
C CYS A 100 8.95 -17.29 14.66
N MET A 101 10.01 -16.60 14.23
CA MET A 101 10.95 -17.17 13.25
C MET A 101 11.66 -18.40 13.80
N GLU A 102 11.87 -18.51 15.12
CA GLU A 102 12.47 -19.72 15.71
C GLU A 102 11.57 -20.94 15.55
N PHE A 103 10.26 -20.74 15.71
CA PHE A 103 9.27 -21.77 15.47
C PHE A 103 9.23 -22.16 13.98
N LEU A 104 9.23 -21.17 13.08
CA LEU A 104 9.24 -21.42 11.63
C LEU A 104 10.49 -22.19 11.20
N TRP A 105 11.67 -21.80 11.70
CA TRP A 105 12.92 -22.50 11.40
C TRP A 105 12.98 -23.89 12.04
N SER A 106 12.40 -24.06 13.23
CA SER A 106 12.24 -25.38 13.86
C SER A 106 11.33 -26.30 13.03
N LEU A 107 10.29 -25.75 12.41
CA LEU A 107 9.44 -26.50 11.48
C LEU A 107 10.18 -26.83 10.18
N LEU A 108 10.88 -25.86 9.59
CA LEU A 108 11.65 -26.03 8.34
C LEU A 108 12.83 -26.99 8.52
N SER A 109 13.45 -27.05 9.71
CA SER A 109 14.54 -27.99 9.99
C SER A 109 14.07 -29.44 10.00
N ARG A 110 12.81 -29.71 10.33
CA ARG A 110 12.20 -31.05 10.15
C ARG A 110 12.15 -31.49 8.69
N PHE A 111 12.16 -30.54 7.76
CA PHE A 111 12.25 -30.78 6.32
C PHE A 111 13.69 -30.73 5.77
N GLY A 112 14.70 -30.65 6.64
CA GLY A 112 16.11 -30.67 6.25
C GLY A 112 16.71 -29.30 5.89
N TYR A 113 15.98 -28.20 6.08
CA TYR A 113 16.54 -26.86 5.85
C TYR A 113 17.36 -26.39 7.06
N ARG A 114 18.60 -25.95 6.82
CA ARG A 114 19.49 -25.41 7.86
C ARG A 114 19.09 -23.98 8.23
N ARG A 115 18.94 -23.70 9.54
CA ARG A 115 18.67 -22.34 10.07
C ARG A 115 19.84 -21.40 9.72
N PRO A 116 19.59 -20.25 9.08
CA PRO A 116 20.61 -19.23 8.88
C PRO A 116 20.97 -18.53 10.19
N SER A 117 22.23 -18.10 10.32
CA SER A 117 22.63 -17.20 11.41
C SER A 117 22.06 -15.81 11.14
N TYR A 118 21.25 -15.31 12.06
CA TYR A 118 20.74 -13.95 12.02
C TYR A 118 20.62 -13.36 13.43
N SER A 119 20.73 -12.04 13.50
CA SER A 119 20.48 -11.26 14.71
C SER A 119 19.12 -10.57 14.60
N SER A 120 18.37 -10.55 15.70
CA SER A 120 17.06 -9.89 15.82
C SER A 120 17.04 -8.83 16.92
N GLY A 121 18.22 -8.34 17.33
CA GLY A 121 18.32 -7.29 18.35
C GLY A 121 17.77 -5.97 17.84
N GLU A 122 16.72 -5.45 18.46
CA GLU A 122 16.10 -4.16 18.10
C GLU A 122 16.78 -3.02 18.84
N ARG A 123 16.84 -1.83 18.20
CA ARG A 123 17.40 -0.63 18.80
C ARG A 123 16.42 -0.18 19.89
N GLU A 124 16.94 0.05 21.08
CA GLU A 124 16.18 0.67 22.15
C GLU A 124 15.81 2.09 21.72
N LEU A 125 14.50 2.36 21.62
CA LEU A 125 14.00 3.69 21.29
C LEU A 125 14.19 4.57 22.52
N VAL A 126 15.37 5.17 22.65
CA VAL A 126 15.58 6.28 23.57
C VAL A 126 14.69 7.41 23.05
N SER A 127 13.50 7.56 23.65
CA SER A 127 12.65 8.73 23.42
C SER A 127 13.47 9.95 23.82
N GLU A 128 14.06 10.64 22.84
CA GLU A 128 14.71 11.92 23.09
C GLU A 128 13.65 12.90 23.59
N VAL A 129 13.72 13.19 24.89
CA VAL A 129 12.80 14.07 25.60
C VAL A 129 13.05 15.50 25.12
N GLY A 130 12.43 15.90 24.02
CA GLY A 130 12.50 17.30 23.58
C GLY A 130 12.12 17.59 22.14
N GLU A 131 12.23 16.61 21.23
CA GLU A 131 11.96 16.84 19.81
C GLU A 131 10.68 16.10 19.40
N GLY A 132 9.82 16.78 18.64
CA GLY A 132 8.57 16.20 18.16
C GLY A 132 8.80 14.92 17.32
N PRO A 133 7.75 14.15 17.02
CA PRO A 133 7.91 12.94 16.22
C PRO A 133 8.53 13.28 14.85
N ALA A 134 9.71 12.70 14.58
CA ALA A 134 10.43 12.93 13.32
C ALA A 134 9.54 12.62 12.10
N VAL A 135 9.62 13.48 11.08
CA VAL A 135 8.89 13.32 9.82
C VAL A 135 9.78 12.54 8.85
N THR A 136 9.72 11.21 8.97
CA THR A 136 10.52 10.29 8.16
C THR A 136 9.87 10.01 6.80
N VAL A 137 10.66 9.65 5.78
CA VAL A 137 10.14 9.30 4.45
C VAL A 137 9.14 8.15 4.53
N TYR A 138 9.39 7.17 5.40
CA TYR A 138 8.46 6.06 5.62
C TYR A 138 7.09 6.55 6.08
N ARG A 139 7.03 7.41 7.10
CA ARG A 139 5.77 7.95 7.63
C ARG A 139 5.03 8.77 6.58
N LEU A 140 5.76 9.49 5.73
CA LEU A 140 5.18 10.20 4.58
C LEU A 140 4.61 9.24 3.53
N MET A 141 5.34 8.17 3.18
CA MET A 141 4.86 7.16 2.24
C MET A 141 3.59 6.46 2.74
N VAL A 142 3.55 6.07 4.02
CA VAL A 142 2.37 5.45 4.63
C VAL A 142 1.20 6.42 4.61
N SER A 143 1.37 7.65 5.10
CA SER A 143 0.32 8.67 5.11
C SER A 143 -0.21 8.97 3.71
N PHE A 144 0.70 9.08 2.74
CA PHE A 144 0.35 9.32 1.35
C PHE A 144 -0.47 8.18 0.76
N SER A 145 -0.08 6.94 1.03
CA SER A 145 -0.82 5.77 0.56
C SER A 145 -2.25 5.74 1.09
N VAL A 146 -2.46 6.10 2.37
CA VAL A 146 -3.78 6.17 2.98
C VAL A 146 -4.63 7.24 2.29
N VAL A 147 -4.08 8.42 2.02
CA VAL A 147 -4.78 9.50 1.29
C VAL A 147 -5.15 9.04 -0.11
N CYS A 148 -4.21 8.50 -0.88
CA CYS A 148 -4.47 8.05 -2.25
C CYS A 148 -5.50 6.93 -2.30
N PHE A 149 -5.41 5.92 -1.42
CA PHE A 149 -6.35 4.80 -1.41
C PHE A 149 -7.72 5.22 -0.91
N GLY A 150 -7.77 6.10 0.10
CA GLY A 150 -9.02 6.67 0.61
C GLY A 150 -9.76 7.48 -0.46
N LEU A 151 -9.05 8.36 -1.18
CA LEU A 151 -9.61 9.13 -2.29
C LEU A 151 -10.09 8.22 -3.43
N THR A 152 -9.26 7.26 -3.84
CA THR A 152 -9.60 6.30 -4.88
C THR A 152 -10.87 5.51 -4.51
N LYS A 153 -10.96 5.02 -3.27
CA LYS A 153 -12.15 4.32 -2.76
C LYS A 153 -13.38 5.23 -2.78
N ALA A 154 -13.26 6.45 -2.26
CA ALA A 154 -14.35 7.41 -2.20
C ALA A 154 -14.90 7.73 -3.59
N THR A 155 -14.02 7.98 -4.56
CA THR A 155 -14.39 8.17 -5.97
C THR A 155 -15.16 6.96 -6.51
N LEU A 156 -14.63 5.75 -6.34
CA LEU A 156 -15.27 4.55 -6.89
C LEU A 156 -16.63 4.29 -6.26
N SER A 157 -16.74 4.48 -4.95
CA SER A 157 -17.99 4.35 -4.23
C SER A 157 -19.01 5.35 -4.76
N TYR A 158 -18.58 6.58 -5.03
CA TYR A 158 -19.45 7.62 -5.55
C TYR A 158 -19.90 7.34 -6.98
N CYS A 159 -19.03 6.82 -7.86
CA CYS A 159 -19.40 6.38 -9.22
C CYS A 159 -20.33 5.15 -9.26
N GLY A 160 -20.88 4.71 -8.13
CA GLY A 160 -21.70 3.49 -8.04
C GLY A 160 -20.91 2.19 -8.28
N ARG A 161 -19.56 2.25 -8.28
CA ARG A 161 -18.69 1.09 -8.54
C ARG A 161 -18.29 0.40 -7.24
N SER A 162 -19.28 0.02 -6.45
CA SER A 162 -19.10 -0.63 -5.14
C SER A 162 -18.15 -1.83 -5.21
N THR A 163 -18.30 -2.69 -6.22
CA THR A 163 -17.41 -3.85 -6.42
C THR A 163 -15.95 -3.43 -6.61
N SER A 164 -15.68 -2.42 -7.44
CA SER A 164 -14.30 -1.93 -7.66
C SER A 164 -13.75 -1.26 -6.40
N ALA A 165 -14.56 -0.47 -5.69
CA ALA A 165 -14.18 0.17 -4.43
C ALA A 165 -13.78 -0.88 -3.39
N ASN A 166 -14.54 -1.97 -3.28
CA ASN A 166 -14.29 -3.07 -2.36
C ASN A 166 -13.02 -3.84 -2.73
N TRP A 167 -12.76 -4.07 -4.02
CA TRP A 167 -11.50 -4.68 -4.47
C TRP A 167 -10.28 -3.82 -4.19
N ILE A 168 -10.39 -2.51 -4.40
CA ILE A 168 -9.32 -1.56 -4.08
C ILE A 168 -9.05 -1.53 -2.59
N GLU A 169 -10.10 -1.49 -1.78
CA GLU A 169 -9.98 -1.55 -0.33
C GLU A 169 -9.33 -2.86 0.14
N TRP A 170 -9.72 -4.00 -0.43
CA TRP A 170 -9.08 -5.27 -0.10
C TRP A 170 -7.62 -5.31 -0.56
N ALA A 171 -7.36 -5.07 -1.84
CA ALA A 171 -6.02 -5.21 -2.41
C ALA A 171 -5.04 -4.20 -1.81
N LEU A 172 -5.41 -2.92 -1.81
CA LEU A 172 -4.53 -1.85 -1.35
C LEU A 172 -4.58 -1.75 0.19
N GLY A 173 -5.77 -1.73 0.77
CA GLY A 173 -5.92 -1.60 2.22
C GLY A 173 -5.36 -2.79 3.00
N THR A 174 -5.41 -4.01 2.44
CA THR A 174 -4.92 -5.20 3.16
C THR A 174 -3.46 -5.52 2.84
N PHE A 175 -3.12 -5.73 1.56
CA PHE A 175 -1.77 -6.18 1.21
C PHE A 175 -0.73 -5.06 1.32
N ILE A 176 -1.06 -3.86 0.85
CA ILE A 176 -0.08 -2.76 0.89
C ILE A 176 0.14 -2.32 2.34
N SER A 177 -0.91 -2.26 3.18
CA SER A 177 -0.74 -2.00 4.61
C SER A 177 0.09 -3.09 5.30
N ALA A 178 -0.11 -4.36 4.95
CA ALA A 178 0.73 -5.45 5.49
C ALA A 178 2.20 -5.31 5.05
N VAL A 179 2.45 -4.93 3.79
CA VAL A 179 3.80 -4.65 3.29
C VAL A 179 4.41 -3.45 4.03
N PHE A 180 3.68 -2.36 4.18
CA PHE A 180 4.16 -1.20 4.94
C PHE A 180 4.43 -1.55 6.38
N TYR A 181 3.56 -2.31 7.04
CA TYR A 181 3.80 -2.80 8.38
C TYR A 181 5.11 -3.59 8.45
N CYS A 182 5.32 -4.56 7.56
CA CYS A 182 6.57 -5.33 7.49
C CYS A 182 7.81 -4.45 7.24
N VAL A 183 7.69 -3.41 6.41
CA VAL A 183 8.76 -2.42 6.20
C VAL A 183 8.98 -1.60 7.46
N GLY A 184 7.93 -1.14 8.14
CA GLY A 184 7.99 -0.39 9.39
C GLY A 184 8.66 -1.15 10.53
N LEU A 185 8.63 -2.49 10.52
CA LEU A 185 9.41 -3.28 11.49
C LEU A 185 10.93 -3.04 11.38
N TYR A 186 11.42 -2.50 10.26
CA TYR A 186 12.83 -2.11 10.10
C TYR A 186 13.16 -0.74 10.71
N GLU A 187 12.18 0.03 11.19
CA GLU A 187 12.40 1.35 11.82
C GLU A 187 13.32 1.22 13.06
N ASN A 188 13.18 0.14 13.84
CA ASN A 188 13.92 -0.10 15.08
C ASN A 188 15.19 -0.94 14.88
N ASN A 189 15.86 -0.80 13.74
CA ASN A 189 17.01 -1.65 13.41
C ASN A 189 18.32 -1.15 14.02
N THR A 190 19.03 -2.03 14.74
CA THR A 190 20.37 -1.76 15.31
C THR A 190 21.45 -1.52 14.26
N HIS A 191 21.37 -2.20 13.11
CA HIS A 191 22.32 -2.07 12.00
C HIS A 191 22.05 -0.86 11.11
N ASN A 192 21.06 -0.04 11.44
CA ASN A 192 20.69 1.14 10.68
C ASN A 192 20.49 0.82 9.18
N LEU A 193 19.75 -0.26 8.85
CA LEU A 193 19.44 -0.56 7.45
C LEU A 193 18.40 0.46 6.96
N TYR A 194 18.71 1.11 5.83
CA TYR A 194 17.89 2.16 5.22
C TYR A 194 17.75 3.44 6.08
N PRO A 195 18.87 4.08 6.48
CA PRO A 195 18.83 5.29 7.33
C PRO A 195 18.07 6.44 6.66
N TRP A 196 18.13 6.52 5.33
CA TRP A 196 17.40 7.52 4.54
C TRP A 196 15.87 7.37 4.64
N LEU A 197 15.37 6.18 5.00
CA LEU A 197 13.94 5.90 5.08
C LEU A 197 13.37 6.20 6.47
N PHE A 198 14.17 5.97 7.53
CA PHE A 198 13.70 5.98 8.93
C PHE A 198 14.40 6.99 9.85
N GLU A 199 15.65 7.37 9.59
CA GLU A 199 16.45 8.17 10.54
C GLU A 199 16.53 9.65 10.14
N HIS A 200 16.51 9.95 8.84
CA HIS A 200 16.58 11.33 8.38
C HIS A 200 15.25 12.04 8.64
N ASP A 201 15.27 13.00 9.57
CA ASP A 201 14.16 13.92 9.74
C ASP A 201 14.10 14.88 8.55
N HIS A 202 13.02 14.79 7.78
CA HIS A 202 12.80 15.68 6.64
C HIS A 202 11.97 16.90 7.02
N SER A 203 11.63 17.11 8.29
CA SER A 203 10.79 18.22 8.76
C SER A 203 11.24 19.58 8.19
N THR A 204 12.55 19.86 8.15
CA THR A 204 13.12 21.12 7.68
C THR A 204 12.87 21.37 6.19
N TYR A 205 12.93 20.33 5.35
CA TYR A 205 12.68 20.43 3.91
C TYR A 205 11.18 20.31 3.59
N PHE A 206 10.47 19.53 4.41
CA PHE A 206 9.09 19.16 4.17
C PHE A 206 8.15 20.29 4.58
N GLN A 207 8.42 21.07 5.62
CA GLN A 207 7.49 22.16 5.99
C GLN A 207 7.20 23.14 4.84
N PRO A 208 8.19 23.77 4.16
CA PRO A 208 7.89 24.69 3.07
C PRO A 208 7.34 23.95 1.83
N SER A 209 7.87 22.78 1.49
CA SER A 209 7.49 22.04 0.27
C SER A 209 6.13 21.34 0.39
N ALA A 210 5.78 20.80 1.55
CA ALA A 210 4.50 20.17 1.81
C ALA A 210 3.38 21.20 1.94
N VAL A 211 3.64 22.34 2.59
CA VAL A 211 2.68 23.46 2.60
C VAL A 211 2.41 23.91 1.16
N ALA A 212 3.47 24.13 0.36
CA ALA A 212 3.31 24.46 -1.06
C ALA A 212 2.56 23.37 -1.84
N GLY A 213 2.88 22.09 -1.62
CA GLY A 213 2.21 20.96 -2.25
C GLY A 213 0.73 20.85 -1.88
N ILE A 214 0.38 21.08 -0.62
CA ILE A 214 -1.01 21.14 -0.13
C ILE A 214 -1.73 22.31 -0.81
N TYR A 215 -1.12 23.50 -0.87
CA TYR A 215 -1.70 24.65 -1.57
C TYR A 215 -1.95 24.33 -3.04
N VAL A 216 -0.96 23.80 -3.75
CA VAL A 216 -1.11 23.39 -5.16
C VAL A 216 -2.23 22.37 -5.32
N TYR A 217 -2.29 21.35 -4.46
CA TYR A 217 -3.31 20.32 -4.51
C TYR A 217 -4.72 20.89 -4.28
N VAL A 218 -4.90 21.69 -3.23
CA VAL A 218 -6.17 22.36 -2.92
C VAL A 218 -6.57 23.29 -4.06
N THR A 219 -5.64 24.05 -4.61
CA THR A 219 -5.89 24.92 -5.78
C THR A 219 -6.32 24.12 -7.00
N LEU A 220 -5.66 22.99 -7.30
CA LEU A 220 -6.06 22.10 -8.40
C LEU A 220 -7.46 21.52 -8.19
N LEU A 221 -7.79 21.10 -6.96
CA LEU A 221 -9.13 20.63 -6.62
C LEU A 221 -10.19 21.72 -6.81
N LEU A 222 -9.92 22.95 -6.36
CA LEU A 222 -10.83 24.09 -6.55
C LEU A 222 -11.04 24.38 -8.04
N TRP A 223 -9.96 24.41 -8.83
CA TRP A 223 -10.05 24.58 -10.29
C TRP A 223 -10.86 23.48 -10.95
N ALA A 224 -10.71 22.24 -10.50
CA ALA A 224 -11.53 21.15 -10.99
C ALA A 224 -13.02 21.35 -10.71
N VAL A 225 -13.37 21.70 -9.48
CA VAL A 225 -14.77 21.98 -9.12
C VAL A 225 -15.34 23.11 -9.98
N ILE A 226 -14.57 24.17 -10.22
CA ILE A 226 -14.97 25.28 -11.09
C ILE A 226 -15.17 24.83 -12.54
N ILE A 227 -14.19 24.12 -13.13
CA ILE A 227 -14.28 23.62 -14.52
C ILE A 227 -15.45 22.65 -14.68
N SER A 228 -15.66 21.76 -13.69
CA SER A 228 -16.82 20.86 -13.63
C SER A 228 -18.14 21.62 -13.65
N SER A 229 -18.27 22.61 -12.77
CA SER A 229 -19.46 23.45 -12.70
C SER A 229 -19.72 24.14 -14.05
N ILE A 230 -18.71 24.78 -14.65
CA ILE A 230 -18.84 25.47 -15.95
C ILE A 230 -19.23 24.50 -17.06
N HIS A 231 -18.58 23.33 -17.15
CA HIS A 231 -18.88 22.34 -18.18
C HIS A 231 -20.32 21.83 -18.07
N THR A 232 -20.77 21.59 -16.84
CA THR A 232 -22.12 21.10 -16.58
C THR A 232 -23.17 22.17 -16.93
N TRP A 233 -22.94 23.43 -16.53
CA TRP A 233 -23.80 24.55 -16.93
C TRP A 233 -23.89 24.70 -18.44
N ARG A 234 -22.78 24.51 -19.16
CA ARG A 234 -22.77 24.56 -20.64
C ARG A 234 -23.62 23.45 -21.26
N ILE A 235 -23.55 22.23 -20.75
CA ILE A 235 -24.38 21.12 -21.23
C ILE A 235 -25.86 21.40 -20.95
N ALA A 236 -26.20 21.85 -19.75
CA ALA A 236 -27.59 22.19 -19.39
C ALA A 236 -28.17 23.27 -20.29
N LEU A 237 -27.39 24.32 -20.57
CA LEU A 237 -27.83 25.41 -21.44
C LEU A 237 -28.00 24.97 -22.90
N ASN A 238 -27.18 24.04 -23.39
CA ASN A 238 -27.29 23.50 -24.76
C ASN A 238 -28.42 22.47 -24.91
N ASP A 239 -28.63 21.60 -23.92
CA ASP A 239 -29.67 20.56 -23.95
C ASP A 239 -31.08 21.15 -23.73
N ASN A 240 -31.17 22.36 -23.18
CA ASN A 240 -32.43 23.08 -22.98
C ASN A 240 -32.97 23.77 -24.25
N GLU A 241 -32.38 23.56 -25.43
CA GLU A 241 -33.06 23.92 -26.67
C GLU A 241 -34.24 22.95 -26.86
N PRO A 242 -35.50 23.40 -26.65
CA PRO A 242 -36.63 22.49 -26.56
C PRO A 242 -36.90 21.90 -27.95
N GLN A 243 -36.34 20.73 -28.21
CA GLN A 243 -36.79 19.85 -29.27
C GLN A 243 -38.17 19.35 -28.86
N VAL A 244 -39.20 20.18 -29.09
CA VAL A 244 -40.61 19.79 -28.97
C VAL A 244 -40.88 18.76 -30.06
N SER A 245 -40.46 17.52 -29.82
CA SER A 245 -40.86 16.40 -30.65
C SER A 245 -42.34 16.14 -30.31
N VAL A 246 -43.20 16.33 -31.32
CA VAL A 246 -44.67 16.18 -31.21
C VAL A 246 -45.07 14.76 -30.75
N ALA A 247 -44.13 13.81 -30.73
CA ALA A 247 -44.35 12.43 -30.32
C ALA A 247 -44.49 12.23 -28.79
N ASP A 248 -44.00 13.15 -27.94
CA ASP A 248 -43.91 12.93 -26.49
C ASP A 248 -45.17 13.32 -25.68
N GLN A 249 -46.21 13.86 -26.32
CA GLN A 249 -47.45 14.27 -25.63
C GLN A 249 -48.29 13.11 -25.04
N ARG A 250 -47.91 11.85 -25.25
CA ARG A 250 -48.66 10.68 -24.73
C ARG A 250 -48.08 10.05 -23.47
N ALA A 251 -46.86 10.42 -23.05
CA ALA A 251 -46.32 9.94 -21.79
C ALA A 251 -47.03 10.69 -20.64
N GLY A 252 -47.61 9.94 -19.69
CA GLY A 252 -48.30 10.52 -18.54
C GLY A 252 -47.38 11.44 -17.71
N PRO A 253 -47.95 12.40 -16.95
CA PRO A 253 -47.22 13.44 -16.24
C PRO A 253 -46.17 12.93 -15.23
N ASP A 254 -46.22 11.64 -14.87
CA ASP A 254 -45.33 11.03 -13.88
C ASP A 254 -44.09 10.36 -14.50
N ALA A 255 -43.96 10.30 -15.84
CA ALA A 255 -42.94 9.50 -16.52
C ALA A 255 -41.75 10.30 -17.08
N VAL A 256 -41.73 11.62 -16.95
CA VAL A 256 -40.62 12.45 -17.42
C VAL A 256 -39.65 12.66 -16.26
N PRO A 257 -38.51 11.94 -16.20
CA PRO A 257 -37.48 12.26 -15.21
C PRO A 257 -37.15 13.74 -15.37
N SER A 258 -37.24 14.47 -14.26
CA SER A 258 -37.07 15.92 -14.31
C SER A 258 -35.70 16.22 -14.92
N ALA A 259 -35.61 17.22 -15.80
CA ALA A 259 -34.33 17.63 -16.40
C ALA A 259 -33.25 17.86 -15.33
N TRP A 260 -33.67 18.19 -14.11
CA TRP A 260 -32.86 18.28 -12.91
C TRP A 260 -32.16 16.99 -12.50
N GLU A 261 -32.83 15.82 -12.52
CA GLU A 261 -32.22 14.53 -12.18
C GLU A 261 -31.13 14.15 -13.19
N THR A 262 -31.43 14.31 -14.48
CA THR A 262 -30.45 14.04 -15.54
C THR A 262 -29.25 14.99 -15.46
N PHE A 263 -29.50 16.26 -15.15
CA PHE A 263 -28.45 17.25 -14.91
C PHE A 263 -27.57 16.87 -13.71
N HIS A 264 -28.20 16.58 -12.56
CA HIS A 264 -27.52 16.21 -11.33
C HIS A 264 -26.62 14.98 -11.53
N ASP A 265 -27.12 13.94 -12.19
CA ASP A 265 -26.36 12.71 -12.44
C ASP A 265 -25.16 12.94 -13.37
N LYS A 266 -25.35 13.70 -14.46
CA LYS A 266 -24.23 14.07 -15.36
C LYS A 266 -23.17 14.93 -14.64
N THR A 267 -23.60 15.87 -13.78
CA THR A 267 -22.71 16.74 -12.98
C THR A 267 -21.85 15.91 -12.03
N ASN A 268 -22.50 14.96 -11.37
CA ASN A 268 -21.88 14.07 -10.39
C ASN A 268 -20.85 13.17 -11.07
N ASP A 269 -21.21 12.52 -12.18
CA ASP A 269 -20.29 11.67 -12.94
C ASP A 269 -19.04 12.44 -13.42
N PHE A 270 -19.20 13.68 -13.90
CA PHE A 270 -18.08 14.50 -14.34
C PHE A 270 -17.19 14.94 -13.16
N THR A 271 -17.80 15.45 -12.09
CA THR A 271 -17.08 15.91 -10.89
C THR A 271 -16.22 14.79 -10.32
N VAL A 272 -16.75 13.58 -10.27
CA VAL A 272 -16.05 12.43 -9.69
C VAL A 272 -14.93 11.96 -10.59
N SER A 273 -15.15 11.92 -11.91
CA SER A 273 -14.11 11.60 -12.88
C SER A 273 -12.94 12.58 -12.78
N LEU A 274 -13.22 13.85 -12.49
CA LEU A 274 -12.21 14.89 -12.36
C LEU A 274 -11.47 14.83 -11.01
N VAL A 275 -12.18 14.63 -9.90
CA VAL A 275 -11.57 14.39 -8.58
C VAL A 275 -10.67 13.15 -8.62
N PHE A 276 -11.10 12.10 -9.31
CA PHE A 276 -10.29 10.91 -9.55
C PHE A 276 -9.01 11.25 -10.29
N LEU A 277 -9.12 11.96 -11.43
CA LEU A 277 -7.98 12.32 -12.24
C LEU A 277 -6.97 13.14 -11.44
N ILE A 278 -7.44 14.14 -10.67
CA ILE A 278 -6.56 14.92 -9.78
C ILE A 278 -5.91 14.03 -8.74
N SER A 279 -6.66 13.13 -8.11
CA SER A 279 -6.11 12.20 -7.12
C SER A 279 -5.03 11.30 -7.72
N VAL A 280 -5.21 10.82 -8.95
CA VAL A 280 -4.22 10.03 -9.69
C VAL A 280 -3.01 10.87 -10.09
N LEU A 281 -3.21 12.10 -10.56
CA LEU A 281 -2.11 13.01 -10.90
C LEU A 281 -1.31 13.41 -9.66
N PHE A 282 -1.97 13.62 -8.53
CA PHE A 282 -1.31 13.87 -7.25
C PHE A 282 -0.56 12.63 -6.75
N ALA A 283 -1.17 11.45 -6.81
CA ALA A 283 -0.53 10.14 -6.60
C ALA A 283 0.77 10.02 -7.39
N PHE A 284 0.69 10.32 -8.69
CA PHE A 284 1.82 10.27 -9.60
C PHE A 284 2.87 11.34 -9.30
N ALA A 285 2.47 12.59 -9.03
CA ALA A 285 3.39 13.68 -8.72
C ALA A 285 4.22 13.40 -7.47
N VAL A 286 3.58 12.90 -6.40
CA VAL A 286 4.29 12.50 -5.18
C VAL A 286 5.15 11.28 -5.42
N PHE A 287 4.71 10.31 -6.23
CA PHE A 287 5.56 9.19 -6.62
C PHE A 287 6.83 9.66 -7.37
N VAL A 288 6.68 10.56 -8.33
CA VAL A 288 7.80 11.18 -9.05
C VAL A 288 8.70 11.95 -8.09
N PHE A 289 8.12 12.72 -7.17
CA PHE A 289 8.88 13.44 -6.14
C PHE A 289 9.67 12.49 -5.24
N MET A 290 9.05 11.42 -4.74
CA MET A 290 9.70 10.42 -3.90
C MET A 290 10.82 9.70 -4.66
N THR A 291 10.60 9.34 -5.92
CA THR A 291 11.64 8.72 -6.76
C THR A 291 12.78 9.69 -7.07
N ALA A 292 12.50 10.97 -7.29
CA ALA A 292 13.51 12.01 -7.45
C ALA A 292 14.33 12.23 -6.18
N MET A 293 13.67 12.24 -5.01
CA MET A 293 14.33 12.31 -3.70
C MET A 293 15.25 11.10 -3.49
N MET A 294 14.77 9.89 -3.75
CA MET A 294 15.60 8.68 -3.69
C MET A 294 16.78 8.71 -4.67
N TRP A 295 16.59 9.30 -5.86
CA TRP A 295 17.64 9.41 -6.87
C TRP A 295 18.69 10.46 -6.51
N SER A 296 18.28 11.60 -5.93
CA SER A 296 19.16 12.65 -5.43
C SER A 296 20.09 12.13 -4.34
N GLU A 297 19.52 11.42 -3.36
CA GLU A 297 20.23 10.72 -2.29
C GLU A 297 21.27 9.72 -2.82
N ASP A 298 20.91 8.95 -3.86
CA ASP A 298 21.84 7.99 -4.48
C ASP A 298 23.00 8.70 -5.17
N ASN A 299 22.75 9.83 -5.85
CA ASN A 299 23.80 10.63 -6.46
C ASN A 299 24.72 11.28 -5.42
N PHE A 300 24.16 11.75 -4.30
CA PHE A 300 24.93 12.28 -3.19
C PHE A 300 25.82 11.20 -2.57
N SER A 301 25.26 10.03 -2.28
CA SER A 301 25.98 8.86 -1.79
C SER A 301 27.09 8.40 -2.75
N ARG A 302 26.84 8.44 -4.07
CA ARG A 302 27.85 8.12 -5.10
C ARG A 302 29.02 9.09 -5.09
N ARG A 303 28.78 10.38 -4.83
CA ARG A 303 29.85 11.39 -4.74
C ARG A 303 30.71 11.22 -3.49
N LEU A 304 30.10 10.83 -2.36
CA LEU A 304 30.82 10.57 -1.11
C LEU A 304 31.57 9.23 -1.10
N LEU A 305 31.05 8.21 -1.78
CA LEU A 305 31.58 6.84 -1.77
C LEU A 305 32.28 6.43 -3.09
N ALA A 306 32.76 7.40 -3.87
CA ALA A 306 33.36 7.16 -5.19
C ALA A 306 34.54 6.16 -5.18
N ASP A 307 35.10 5.83 -4.01
CA ASP A 307 36.27 4.96 -3.86
C ASP A 307 35.98 3.51 -3.41
N ARG A 308 34.71 3.09 -3.26
CA ARG A 308 34.37 1.70 -2.85
C ARG A 308 33.50 0.93 -3.84
N ARG A 309 33.86 -0.34 -4.04
CA ARG A 309 33.25 -1.31 -4.98
C ARG A 309 31.71 -1.39 -4.83
N PRO A 310 30.98 -1.63 -5.93
CA PRO A 310 29.51 -1.67 -5.92
C PRO A 310 28.97 -2.81 -5.04
N THR A 311 28.18 -2.46 -4.02
CA THR A 311 27.53 -3.42 -3.10
C THR A 311 26.24 -4.01 -3.70
N PRO A 312 25.84 -5.24 -3.30
CA PRO A 312 24.64 -5.93 -3.78
C PRO A 312 23.32 -5.16 -3.56
N LEU A 313 23.27 -4.24 -2.58
CA LEU A 313 22.17 -3.28 -2.38
C LEU A 313 21.84 -2.48 -3.64
N ARG A 314 22.83 -2.19 -4.50
CA ARG A 314 22.64 -1.46 -5.76
C ARG A 314 21.80 -2.21 -6.79
N ARG A 315 21.74 -3.55 -6.74
CA ARG A 315 20.89 -4.36 -7.64
C ARG A 315 19.45 -4.43 -7.14
N ALA A 316 19.26 -4.59 -5.83
CA ALA A 316 17.92 -4.61 -5.22
C ALA A 316 17.17 -3.28 -5.43
N ARG A 317 17.86 -2.14 -5.28
CA ARG A 317 17.26 -0.81 -5.43
C ARG A 317 16.75 -0.52 -6.85
N ARG A 318 17.51 -0.93 -7.88
CA ARG A 318 17.09 -0.84 -9.30
C ARG A 318 15.90 -1.74 -9.62
N TRP A 319 15.83 -2.92 -9.00
CA TRP A 319 14.73 -3.84 -9.19
C TRP A 319 13.43 -3.28 -8.58
N ALA A 320 13.49 -2.72 -7.38
CA ALA A 320 12.35 -2.11 -6.71
C ALA A 320 11.71 -0.97 -7.54
N SER A 321 12.53 -0.06 -8.09
CA SER A 321 12.02 1.04 -8.93
C SER A 321 11.34 0.55 -10.22
N SER A 322 11.89 -0.49 -10.86
CA SER A 322 11.30 -1.08 -12.07
C SER A 322 10.02 -1.89 -11.77
N CYS A 323 9.96 -2.57 -10.64
CA CYS A 323 8.76 -3.33 -10.24
C CYS A 323 7.59 -2.40 -9.92
N VAL A 324 7.83 -1.32 -9.15
CA VAL A 324 6.75 -0.40 -8.76
C VAL A 324 6.19 0.33 -9.98
N GLY A 325 7.04 0.82 -10.88
CA GLY A 325 6.60 1.46 -12.12
C GLY A 325 5.77 0.55 -13.03
N ASN A 326 6.19 -0.72 -13.17
CA ASN A 326 5.45 -1.71 -13.97
C ASN A 326 4.11 -2.10 -13.34
N VAL A 327 4.03 -2.22 -12.01
CA VAL A 327 2.77 -2.51 -11.32
C VAL A 327 1.80 -1.34 -11.48
N PHE A 328 2.26 -0.10 -11.29
CA PHE A 328 1.43 1.09 -11.48
C PHE A 328 0.91 1.19 -12.93
N PHE A 329 1.78 1.01 -13.92
CA PHE A 329 1.39 1.05 -15.33
C PHE A 329 0.36 -0.05 -15.66
N ARG A 330 0.51 -1.26 -15.12
CA ARG A 330 -0.48 -2.33 -15.28
C ARG A 330 -1.80 -2.02 -14.59
N LEU A 331 -1.80 -1.38 -13.43
CA LEU A 331 -3.03 -0.94 -12.76
C LEU A 331 -3.77 0.11 -13.59
N VAL A 332 -3.06 1.06 -14.21
CA VAL A 332 -3.63 2.05 -15.13
C VAL A 332 -4.24 1.37 -16.37
N LEU A 333 -3.57 0.36 -16.95
CA LEU A 333 -4.12 -0.40 -18.08
C LEU A 333 -5.33 -1.27 -17.71
N ILE A 334 -5.32 -1.87 -16.51
CA ILE A 334 -6.48 -2.62 -15.99
C ILE A 334 -7.65 -1.65 -15.80
N TRP A 335 -7.39 -0.46 -15.24
CA TRP A 335 -8.37 0.59 -15.08
C TRP A 335 -9.00 1.01 -16.40
N GLU A 336 -8.19 1.27 -17.43
CA GLU A 336 -8.67 1.66 -18.76
C GLU A 336 -9.60 0.59 -19.35
N LYS A 337 -9.25 -0.69 -19.20
CA LYS A 337 -10.11 -1.82 -19.63
C LYS A 337 -11.41 -1.90 -18.85
N VAL A 338 -11.37 -1.69 -17.52
CA VAL A 338 -12.57 -1.71 -16.66
C VAL A 338 -13.48 -0.52 -16.97
N MET A 339 -12.93 0.66 -17.24
CA MET A 339 -13.69 1.84 -17.64
C MET A 339 -14.29 1.70 -19.05
N GLY A 340 -13.57 1.05 -19.97
CA GLY A 340 -14.00 0.84 -21.36
C GLY A 340 -15.13 -0.18 -21.52
N ALA A 341 -15.40 -1.03 -20.53
CA ALA A 341 -16.43 -2.08 -20.60
C ALA A 341 -17.89 -1.57 -20.45
N LYS A 342 -18.14 -0.26 -20.49
CA LYS A 342 -19.40 0.41 -20.09
C LYS A 342 -20.62 0.14 -21.01
N LYS A 343 -20.65 -0.93 -21.83
CA LYS A 343 -21.78 -1.17 -22.75
C LYS A 343 -22.02 -2.62 -23.18
N GLN A 344 -21.61 -3.61 -22.37
CA GLN A 344 -21.98 -5.00 -22.64
C GLN A 344 -23.19 -5.44 -21.83
N ASP A 345 -24.07 -6.12 -22.56
CA ASP A 345 -25.39 -6.63 -22.20
C ASP A 345 -25.43 -7.23 -20.77
N PRO A 346 -26.33 -6.78 -19.88
CA PRO A 346 -26.44 -7.27 -18.50
C PRO A 346 -26.79 -8.77 -18.41
N SER A 347 -27.11 -9.42 -19.53
CA SER A 347 -27.40 -10.86 -19.60
C SER A 347 -26.15 -11.76 -19.54
N ILE A 348 -24.92 -11.23 -19.65
CA ILE A 348 -23.70 -12.05 -19.62
C ILE A 348 -23.07 -12.03 -18.21
N PRO A 349 -23.04 -13.16 -17.47
CA PRO A 349 -22.42 -13.22 -16.16
C PRO A 349 -20.90 -12.96 -16.26
N ILE A 350 -20.43 -11.95 -15.51
CA ILE A 350 -19.04 -11.45 -15.45
C ILE A 350 -18.00 -12.54 -15.17
N ILE A 351 -18.42 -13.67 -14.58
CA ILE A 351 -17.56 -14.83 -14.28
C ILE A 351 -16.91 -15.42 -15.55
N ALA A 352 -17.51 -15.22 -16.73
CA ALA A 352 -16.96 -15.74 -18.00
C ALA A 352 -15.83 -14.90 -18.63
N GLN A 353 -15.55 -13.67 -18.14
CA GLN A 353 -14.67 -12.73 -18.85
C GLN A 353 -13.23 -12.63 -18.30
N PHE A 354 -12.91 -13.29 -17.20
CA PHE A 354 -11.53 -13.35 -16.67
C PHE A 354 -11.04 -14.79 -16.63
N PRO A 355 -10.38 -15.30 -17.70
CA PRO A 355 -9.75 -16.60 -17.64
C PRO A 355 -8.47 -16.49 -16.80
N TRP A 356 -8.62 -16.63 -15.48
CA TRP A 356 -7.56 -17.14 -14.61
C TRP A 356 -7.61 -18.67 -14.62
N THR A 357 -7.68 -19.28 -15.79
CA THR A 357 -7.43 -20.71 -15.91
C THR A 357 -5.93 -20.91 -15.86
N CYS A 358 -5.48 -21.49 -14.75
CA CYS A 358 -4.17 -22.13 -14.65
C CYS A 358 -3.91 -22.95 -15.91
N CYS A 359 -2.82 -22.66 -16.63
CA CYS A 359 -2.25 -23.56 -17.62
C CYS A 359 -1.77 -24.84 -16.91
N MET A 360 -2.67 -25.80 -16.66
CA MET A 360 -2.31 -27.21 -16.67
C MET A 360 -2.63 -27.74 -18.06
N TYR A 361 -1.58 -28.03 -18.81
CA TYR A 361 -1.64 -28.81 -20.04
C TYR A 361 -2.18 -30.22 -19.73
N PRO A 362 -3.24 -30.70 -20.41
CA PRO A 362 -3.48 -32.13 -20.50
C PRO A 362 -2.59 -32.70 -21.62
N SER A 363 -1.66 -33.56 -21.22
CA SER A 363 -0.92 -34.45 -22.12
C SER A 363 -1.85 -35.57 -22.57
N SER A 364 -2.44 -35.45 -23.75
CA SER A 364 -3.00 -36.59 -24.49
C SER A 364 -2.91 -36.30 -25.99
N GLY A 365 -2.14 -37.09 -26.73
CA GLY A 365 -1.89 -36.85 -28.15
C GLY A 365 -0.94 -37.86 -28.78
N GLU A 366 -1.32 -39.11 -28.67
CA GLU A 366 -0.81 -40.28 -29.38
C GLU A 366 -0.74 -40.02 -30.91
N HIS A 367 0.47 -40.04 -31.49
CA HIS A 367 0.66 -40.22 -32.92
C HIS A 367 1.85 -41.14 -33.20
N ARG A 368 1.50 -42.32 -33.73
CA ARG A 368 2.38 -43.32 -34.33
C ARG A 368 3.24 -42.69 -35.43
N HIS A 369 4.53 -42.96 -35.40
CA HIS A 369 5.32 -43.11 -36.62
C HIS A 369 5.99 -44.48 -36.62
N GLN A 370 5.53 -45.32 -37.54
CA GLN A 370 6.21 -46.54 -37.96
C GLN A 370 7.59 -46.16 -38.52
N PHE A 371 8.66 -46.72 -37.96
CA PHE A 371 9.96 -46.74 -38.61
C PHE A 371 10.23 -48.15 -39.12
N SER A 372 10.18 -48.27 -40.45
CA SER A 372 10.49 -49.44 -41.23
C SER A 372 12.00 -49.74 -41.17
N ARG A 373 12.36 -50.96 -40.75
CA ARG A 373 13.70 -51.53 -40.96
C ARG A 373 13.79 -52.11 -42.38
N ARG A 374 14.70 -51.57 -43.19
CA ARG A 374 15.46 -52.31 -44.22
C ARG A 374 16.92 -52.24 -43.77
N VAL A 375 17.59 -53.34 -43.40
CA VAL A 375 18.29 -54.28 -44.29
C VAL A 375 19.03 -53.52 -45.40
N TYR A 376 20.29 -53.17 -45.12
CA TYR A 376 21.49 -53.69 -45.78
C TYR A 376 22.69 -53.52 -44.85
#